data_AF-A0A7X2TTP7-F1
#
_entry.id   AF-A0A7X2TTP7-F1
#
_cell.length_a   1.000
_cell.length_b   1.000
_cell.length_c   1.000
_cell.angle_alpha   90.00
_cell.angle_beta   90.00
_cell.angle_gamma   90.00
#
_symmetry.space_group_name_H-M   'P 1'
#
loop_
_entity.id
_entity.type
_entity.pdbx_description
1 polymer ?
#
loop_
_entity_poly.entity_id
_entity_poly.type
_entity_poly.pdbx_seq_one_letter_code
_entity_poly.pdbx_strand_id
1 'polypeptide(L)'
;MKRWIAIGLVAAGSLWSGTTPEWSQWAGPNRNFKVAARPIAKEWPERGPKVLWKRPLPFGSSSVATDHKRLFTMYREGDQEAVLALDAATGRTLWEYKYAAAFLKGMNMSTGPGPHATPLVVGERIYTAGVTGKFHCLDKKTGKVLWMRGLIEDMGGSMMLRGYSNSPLLYKDTVIVMVGGAGHAIAALDLKTGAVRWQGGDFANSHSSPVLINVDGQEQVACVVEKAVAGFDPHDGHVLWSHPHENRGGDITSTLLWGPDNLLFFSGAYQGGSRTLRLRQRNGATSVEELWFHRQMRIHHSNVIRIGDYVYGPNGDFGGTLYICTNVLTGEIRWRERSMVRANALMVGKQVILLDEDGVLYLASLSPDGLAVKSRFKLLENLAWTPPSIAGSTLYVRDRKSIVAVDLK
;
A
#
# COMPACT_ATOMS: atom_id res chain seq x y z
N MET A 1 56.16 -35.71 3.40
CA MET A 1 55.64 -34.40 3.81
C MET A 1 54.71 -33.86 2.73
N LYS A 2 53.38 -33.98 2.90
CA LYS A 2 52.39 -33.42 1.96
C LYS A 2 51.89 -32.10 2.53
N ARG A 3 52.19 -30.99 1.84
CA ARG A 3 51.70 -29.64 2.16
C ARG A 3 50.27 -29.49 1.66
N TRP A 4 49.34 -29.20 2.55
CA TRP A 4 47.97 -28.80 2.21
C TRP A 4 47.94 -27.28 2.01
N ILE A 5 47.49 -26.83 0.84
CA ILE A 5 47.21 -25.42 0.56
C ILE A 5 45.76 -25.18 0.98
N ALA A 6 45.57 -24.42 2.06
CA ALA A 6 44.26 -23.92 2.46
C ALA A 6 43.89 -22.73 1.56
N ILE A 7 42.87 -22.91 0.71
CA ILE A 7 42.26 -21.81 -0.04
C ILE A 7 41.31 -21.09 0.93
N GLY A 8 41.69 -19.89 1.35
CA GLY A 8 40.85 -19.02 2.17
C GLY A 8 39.64 -18.52 1.36
N LEU A 9 38.43 -18.84 1.82
CA LEU A 9 37.21 -18.19 1.37
C LEU A 9 37.26 -16.71 1.76
N VAL A 10 37.27 -15.81 0.77
CA VAL A 10 36.97 -14.39 0.97
C VAL A 10 35.45 -14.26 1.05
N ALA A 11 34.92 -14.26 2.27
CA ALA A 11 33.57 -13.79 2.55
C ALA A 11 33.61 -12.28 2.80
N ALA A 12 33.07 -11.48 1.89
CA ALA A 12 32.78 -10.07 2.13
C ALA A 12 31.60 -9.61 1.28
N GLY A 13 30.44 -10.26 1.44
CA GLY A 13 29.16 -9.65 1.08
C GLY A 13 28.75 -8.74 2.23
N SER A 14 29.02 -7.43 2.12
CA SER A 14 28.40 -6.45 3.02
C SER A 14 26.89 -6.46 2.77
N LEU A 15 26.17 -7.24 3.57
CA LEU A 15 24.71 -7.17 3.68
C LEU A 15 24.37 -5.73 4.06
N TRP A 16 23.71 -5.02 3.14
CA TRP A 16 23.28 -3.67 3.38
C TRP A 16 22.09 -3.71 4.35
N SER A 17 22.34 -3.52 5.63
CA SER A 17 21.31 -3.33 6.66
C SER A 17 20.78 -1.89 6.62
N GLY A 18 20.15 -1.52 5.51
CA GLY A 18 19.37 -0.29 5.50
C GLY A 18 18.19 -0.44 6.45
N THR A 19 18.21 0.25 7.60
CA THR A 19 17.02 0.33 8.47
C THR A 19 15.92 1.06 7.71
N THR A 20 14.80 0.40 7.46
CA THR A 20 13.59 1.07 6.99
C THR A 20 12.96 1.82 8.15
N PRO A 21 12.63 3.11 7.99
CA PRO A 21 11.82 3.81 8.98
C PRO A 21 10.48 3.13 9.23
N GLU A 22 9.87 3.40 10.39
CA GLU A 22 8.63 2.74 10.82
C GLU A 22 7.51 2.78 9.78
N TRP A 23 7.36 3.89 9.06
CA TRP A 23 6.31 4.07 8.05
C TRP A 23 6.92 4.50 6.71
N SER A 24 7.92 3.76 6.25
CA SER A 24 8.67 4.08 5.03
C SER A 24 7.99 3.66 3.73
N GLN A 25 6.83 3.02 3.78
CA GLN A 25 6.18 2.39 2.64
C GLN A 25 4.65 2.34 2.79
N TRP A 26 3.97 1.91 1.72
CA TRP A 26 2.54 1.65 1.71
C TRP A 26 2.10 0.78 2.89
N ALA A 27 1.04 1.20 3.58
CA ALA A 27 0.43 0.45 4.67
C ALA A 27 1.37 0.13 5.86
N GLY A 28 2.44 0.92 6.03
CA GLY A 28 3.34 0.83 7.17
C GLY A 28 4.37 -0.30 7.06
N PRO A 29 5.03 -0.68 8.17
CA PRO A 29 6.24 -1.51 8.12
C PRO A 29 5.99 -2.92 7.58
N ASN A 30 4.77 -3.43 7.79
CA ASN A 30 4.35 -4.79 7.41
C ASN A 30 3.28 -4.80 6.31
N ARG A 31 3.07 -3.67 5.61
CA ARG A 31 2.04 -3.49 4.56
C ARG A 31 0.62 -3.91 4.94
N ASN A 32 0.25 -3.74 6.21
CA ASN A 32 -1.05 -4.22 6.74
C ASN A 32 -1.82 -3.17 7.55
N PHE A 33 -1.37 -1.91 7.53
CA PHE A 33 -1.95 -0.78 8.28
C PHE A 33 -2.00 -1.00 9.80
N LYS A 34 -1.03 -1.74 10.34
CA LYS A 34 -0.90 -1.95 11.77
C LYS A 34 0.47 -1.52 12.27
N VAL A 35 0.47 -0.92 13.45
CA VAL A 35 1.68 -0.64 14.22
C VAL A 35 1.51 -1.06 15.67
N ALA A 36 2.64 -1.30 16.33
CA ALA A 36 2.68 -1.63 17.74
C ALA A 36 2.03 -0.53 18.60
N ALA A 37 1.55 -0.95 19.78
CA ALA A 37 0.99 -0.07 20.77
C ALA A 37 1.98 1.05 21.13
N ARG A 38 1.45 2.26 21.31
CA ARG A 38 2.21 3.46 21.67
C ARG A 38 1.30 4.41 22.44
N PRO A 39 1.85 5.41 23.14
CA PRO A 39 1.05 6.38 23.86
C PRO A 39 0.21 7.23 22.89
N ILE A 40 -1.07 6.91 22.78
CA ILE A 40 -2.11 7.73 22.17
C ILE A 40 -3.26 7.88 23.18
N ALA A 41 -4.07 8.92 23.03
CA ALA A 41 -5.25 9.18 23.84
C ALA A 41 -6.22 8.00 23.79
N LYS A 42 -6.95 7.79 24.90
CA LYS A 42 -8.09 6.86 24.95
C LYS A 42 -9.36 7.47 24.40
N GLU A 43 -9.44 8.80 24.45
CA GLU A 43 -10.54 9.64 24.00
C GLU A 43 -9.97 11.03 23.69
N TRP A 44 -10.51 11.71 22.69
CA TRP A 44 -10.20 13.11 22.38
C TRP A 44 -11.27 14.04 22.94
N PRO A 45 -10.93 15.30 23.27
CA PRO A 45 -11.93 16.31 23.58
C PRO A 45 -12.82 16.60 22.35
N GLU A 46 -13.95 17.28 22.54
CA GLU A 46 -14.88 17.64 21.45
C GLU A 46 -14.20 18.39 20.29
N ARG A 47 -13.18 19.19 20.60
CA ARG A 47 -12.34 19.90 19.61
C ARG A 47 -11.37 19.00 18.83
N GLY A 48 -11.41 17.69 19.06
CA GLY A 48 -10.53 16.71 18.42
C GLY A 48 -9.10 16.67 18.94
N PRO A 49 -8.23 15.86 18.31
CA PRO A 49 -6.81 15.81 18.61
C PRO A 49 -6.13 17.15 18.28
N LYS A 50 -4.99 17.43 18.90
CA LYS A 50 -4.25 18.67 18.66
C LYS A 50 -3.72 18.69 17.21
N VAL A 51 -4.19 19.63 16.41
CA VAL A 51 -3.60 19.93 15.10
C VAL A 51 -2.22 20.57 15.31
N LEU A 52 -1.17 19.91 14.81
CA LEU A 52 0.19 20.42 14.87
C LEU A 52 0.45 21.43 13.75
N TRP A 53 -0.01 21.10 12.54
CA TRP A 53 -0.01 22.00 11.39
C TRP A 53 -1.00 21.49 10.34
N LYS A 54 -1.44 22.41 9.47
CA LYS A 54 -2.28 22.15 8.29
C LYS A 54 -1.80 23.06 7.17
N ARG A 55 -1.70 22.53 5.95
CA ARG A 55 -1.36 23.35 4.77
C ARG A 55 -2.06 22.88 3.51
N PRO A 56 -2.22 23.76 2.51
CA PRO A 56 -2.66 23.37 1.18
C PRO A 56 -1.69 22.39 0.53
N LEU A 57 -2.23 21.41 -0.20
CA LEU A 57 -1.50 20.47 -1.04
C LEU A 57 -2.35 20.20 -2.28
N PRO A 58 -1.82 20.33 -3.52
CA PRO A 58 -2.60 20.03 -4.70
C PRO A 58 -3.06 18.58 -4.75
N PHE A 59 -3.93 18.28 -5.74
CA PHE A 59 -4.57 16.98 -5.85
C PHE A 59 -3.54 15.84 -5.86
N GLY A 60 -3.83 14.78 -5.10
CA GLY A 60 -3.09 13.54 -5.13
C GLY A 60 -3.74 12.55 -4.17
N SER A 61 -3.58 11.27 -4.43
CA SER A 61 -4.04 10.19 -3.54
C SER A 61 -2.90 9.38 -2.93
N SER A 62 -1.65 9.72 -3.27
CA SER A 62 -0.44 9.18 -2.68
C SER A 62 -0.45 9.33 -1.16
N SER A 63 -0.31 8.21 -0.44
CA SER A 63 -0.17 8.24 1.02
C SER A 63 1.21 8.77 1.43
N VAL A 64 1.43 8.93 2.73
CA VAL A 64 2.63 9.60 3.25
C VAL A 64 3.60 8.55 3.77
N ALA A 65 4.77 8.44 3.14
CA ALA A 65 5.90 7.74 3.74
C ALA A 65 6.70 8.70 4.62
N THR A 66 7.36 8.21 5.67
CA THR A 66 8.11 9.08 6.58
C THR A 66 9.31 8.39 7.20
N ASP A 67 10.36 9.18 7.43
CA ASP A 67 11.55 8.81 8.22
C ASP A 67 11.56 9.44 9.63
N HIS A 68 10.38 9.78 10.16
CA HIS A 68 10.12 10.58 11.38
C HIS A 68 10.47 12.07 11.25
N LYS A 69 11.52 12.44 10.53
CA LYS A 69 11.93 13.86 10.36
C LYS A 69 11.30 14.48 9.12
N ARG A 70 11.05 13.66 8.10
CA ARG A 70 10.55 14.09 6.80
C ARG A 70 9.33 13.27 6.41
N LEU A 71 8.46 13.90 5.64
CA LEU A 71 7.32 13.27 4.99
C LEU A 71 7.54 13.26 3.49
N PHE A 72 7.20 12.17 2.83
CA PHE A 72 7.33 11.99 1.39
C PHE A 72 5.97 11.60 0.81
N THR A 73 5.51 12.36 -0.16
CA THR A 73 4.24 12.12 -0.86
C THR A 73 4.32 12.68 -2.27
N MET A 74 3.23 12.54 -3.04
CA MET A 74 3.16 13.03 -4.40
C MET A 74 1.84 13.78 -4.65
N TYR A 75 1.86 14.70 -5.63
CA TYR A 75 0.69 15.42 -6.08
C TYR A 75 0.78 15.70 -7.59
N ARG A 76 -0.32 16.16 -8.19
CA ARG A 76 -0.43 16.60 -9.59
C ARG A 76 -0.89 18.04 -9.68
N GLU A 77 -0.34 18.75 -10.66
CA GLU A 77 -0.77 20.09 -11.09
C GLU A 77 -0.72 20.17 -12.61
N GLY A 78 -1.88 20.29 -13.26
CA GLY A 78 -1.97 20.28 -14.73
C GLY A 78 -1.40 18.98 -15.33
N ASP A 79 -0.41 19.13 -16.20
CA ASP A 79 0.31 18.01 -16.85
C ASP A 79 1.61 17.62 -16.16
N GLN A 80 1.80 18.04 -14.91
CA GLN A 80 2.96 17.70 -14.11
C GLN A 80 2.57 16.89 -12.86
N GLU A 81 3.40 15.91 -12.54
CA GLU A 81 3.40 15.26 -11.23
C GLU A 81 4.62 15.74 -10.44
N ALA A 82 4.50 15.75 -9.12
CA ALA A 82 5.54 16.19 -8.21
C ALA A 82 5.80 15.14 -7.13
N VAL A 83 7.07 14.87 -6.84
CA VAL A 83 7.51 14.21 -5.61
C VAL A 83 7.91 15.29 -4.62
N LEU A 84 7.40 15.20 -3.40
CA LEU A 84 7.49 16.25 -2.40
C LEU A 84 8.08 15.69 -1.10
N ALA A 85 9.08 16.39 -0.55
CA ALA A 85 9.51 16.19 0.83
C ALA A 85 9.11 17.36 1.72
N LEU A 86 8.51 17.06 2.86
CA LEU A 86 8.14 18.02 3.89
C LEU A 86 8.92 17.78 5.17
N ASP A 87 9.17 18.85 5.92
CA ASP A 87 9.59 18.76 7.31
C ASP A 87 8.41 18.26 8.14
N ALA A 88 8.58 17.15 8.87
CA ALA A 88 7.48 16.50 9.58
C ALA A 88 6.93 17.35 10.74
N ALA A 89 7.77 18.19 11.36
CA ALA A 89 7.38 19.03 12.50
C ALA A 89 6.61 20.28 12.08
N THR A 90 6.90 20.84 10.89
CA THR A 90 6.36 22.13 10.45
C THR A 90 5.48 22.05 9.20
N GLY A 91 5.50 20.93 8.47
CA GLY A 91 4.81 20.76 7.20
C GLY A 91 5.41 21.57 6.04
N ARG A 92 6.53 22.28 6.27
CA ARG A 92 7.18 23.10 5.24
C ARG A 92 7.86 22.23 4.19
N THR A 93 7.80 22.66 2.94
CA THR A 93 8.53 22.00 1.84
C THR A 93 10.03 22.09 2.09
N LEU A 94 10.70 20.93 2.06
CA LEU A 94 12.16 20.82 2.10
C LEU A 94 12.74 20.81 0.67
N TRP A 95 12.12 20.04 -0.21
CA TRP A 95 12.41 20.01 -1.63
C TRP A 95 11.22 19.47 -2.40
N GLU A 96 11.22 19.75 -3.70
CA GLU A 96 10.20 19.29 -4.63
C GLU A 96 10.86 18.94 -5.97
N TYR A 97 10.45 17.82 -6.55
CA TYR A 97 10.84 17.41 -7.90
C TYR A 97 9.59 17.29 -8.77
N LYS A 98 9.41 18.22 -9.72
CA LYS A 98 8.34 18.21 -10.71
C LYS A 98 8.81 17.57 -12.01
N TYR A 99 7.93 16.81 -12.66
CA TYR A 99 8.20 16.22 -13.98
C TYR A 99 6.94 16.21 -14.84
N ALA A 100 7.15 16.26 -16.16
CA ALA A 100 6.05 16.15 -17.13
C ALA A 100 5.41 14.75 -17.06
N ALA A 101 4.09 14.71 -16.98
CA ALA A 101 3.28 13.50 -16.85
C ALA A 101 1.90 13.73 -17.48
N ALA A 102 1.86 14.28 -18.70
CA ALA A 102 0.63 14.39 -19.49
C ALA A 102 -0.03 13.01 -19.61
N PHE A 103 -1.36 12.96 -19.49
CA PHE A 103 -2.06 11.68 -19.53
C PHE A 103 -1.91 11.01 -20.89
N LEU A 104 -1.70 9.69 -20.87
CA LEU A 104 -1.63 8.88 -22.08
C LEU A 104 -3.02 8.74 -22.70
N LYS A 105 -3.06 8.62 -24.02
CA LYS A 105 -4.31 8.40 -24.77
C LYS A 105 -4.99 7.13 -24.26
N GLY A 106 -6.25 7.24 -23.84
CA GLY A 106 -7.07 6.12 -23.34
C GLY A 106 -7.17 6.04 -21.81
N MET A 107 -6.45 6.88 -21.06
CA MET A 107 -6.66 7.04 -19.63
C MET A 107 -7.97 7.80 -19.32
N ASN A 108 -8.64 7.45 -18.23
CA ASN A 108 -9.78 8.19 -17.67
C ASN A 108 -9.43 8.64 -16.25
N MET A 109 -9.03 9.90 -16.11
CA MET A 109 -8.49 10.46 -14.86
C MET A 109 -9.42 11.51 -14.22
N SER A 110 -10.68 11.59 -14.67
CA SER A 110 -11.63 12.64 -14.27
C SER A 110 -12.02 12.60 -12.79
N THR A 111 -12.12 11.41 -12.19
CA THR A 111 -12.57 11.23 -10.81
C THR A 111 -11.42 11.12 -9.80
N GLY A 112 -10.18 11.06 -10.27
CA GLY A 112 -8.99 10.96 -9.44
C GLY A 112 -7.72 10.99 -10.26
N PRO A 113 -7.17 12.19 -10.58
CA PRO A 113 -6.04 12.32 -11.51
C PRO A 113 -4.67 11.83 -10.99
N GLY A 114 -4.61 11.27 -9.79
CA GLY A 114 -3.38 10.81 -9.16
C GLY A 114 -2.42 11.93 -8.78
N PRO A 115 -1.17 11.60 -8.40
CA PRO A 115 -0.60 10.25 -8.28
C PRO A 115 -1.25 9.44 -7.16
N HIS A 116 -1.22 8.11 -7.29
CA HIS A 116 -1.87 7.19 -6.35
C HIS A 116 -0.88 6.38 -5.50
N ALA A 117 0.26 5.98 -6.08
CA ALA A 117 1.23 5.14 -5.40
C ALA A 117 1.87 5.87 -4.21
N THR A 118 2.23 5.11 -3.18
CA THR A 118 2.95 5.62 -2.02
C THR A 118 4.45 5.50 -2.25
N PRO A 119 5.25 6.54 -1.96
CA PRO A 119 6.70 6.44 -2.02
C PRO A 119 7.25 5.32 -1.12
N LEU A 120 8.31 4.66 -1.57
CA LEU A 120 9.10 3.76 -0.74
C LEU A 120 10.41 4.46 -0.35
N VAL A 121 10.70 4.53 0.95
CA VAL A 121 11.92 5.14 1.49
C VAL A 121 12.86 4.04 1.97
N VAL A 122 14.08 3.98 1.41
CA VAL A 122 15.10 2.97 1.75
C VAL A 122 16.46 3.64 1.88
N GLY A 123 17.01 3.67 3.09
CA GLY A 123 18.26 4.38 3.35
C GLY A 123 18.18 5.83 2.87
N GLU A 124 19.08 6.22 1.97
CA GLU A 124 19.14 7.57 1.38
C GLU A 124 18.38 7.72 0.05
N ARG A 125 17.48 6.79 -0.28
CA ARG A 125 16.73 6.78 -1.54
C ARG A 125 15.22 6.78 -1.33
N ILE A 126 14.52 7.34 -2.31
CA ILE A 126 13.06 7.31 -2.42
C ILE A 126 12.69 6.75 -3.79
N TYR A 127 11.75 5.82 -3.81
CA TYR A 127 11.22 5.23 -5.04
C TYR A 127 9.76 5.61 -5.23
N THR A 128 9.40 6.11 -6.41
CA THR A 128 8.05 6.62 -6.69
C THR A 128 7.57 6.21 -8.07
N ALA A 129 6.29 5.82 -8.19
CA ALA A 129 5.62 5.55 -9.45
C ALA A 129 4.52 6.60 -9.72
N GLY A 130 4.63 7.32 -10.83
CA GLY A 130 3.60 8.23 -11.33
C GLY A 130 2.50 7.50 -12.12
N VAL A 131 1.35 8.14 -12.36
CA VAL A 131 0.21 7.47 -13.02
C VAL A 131 0.50 7.04 -14.46
N THR A 132 1.46 7.70 -15.11
CA THR A 132 1.89 7.41 -16.49
C THR A 132 3.00 6.36 -16.54
N GLY A 133 3.28 5.67 -15.43
CA GLY A 133 4.31 4.62 -15.37
C GLY A 133 5.74 5.16 -15.29
N LYS A 134 5.96 6.43 -14.94
CA LYS A 134 7.31 6.94 -14.68
C LYS A 134 7.77 6.53 -13.29
N PHE A 135 8.74 5.63 -13.22
CA PHE A 135 9.32 5.11 -11.98
C PHE A 135 10.67 5.77 -11.70
N HIS A 136 10.75 6.51 -10.59
CA HIS A 136 11.94 7.28 -10.24
C HIS A 136 12.59 6.73 -8.99
N CYS A 137 13.93 6.81 -8.94
CA CYS A 137 14.71 6.78 -7.73
C CYS A 137 15.32 8.17 -7.50
N LEU A 138 15.05 8.74 -6.33
CA LEU A 138 15.51 10.06 -5.94
C LEU A 138 16.40 10.00 -4.70
N ASP A 139 17.36 10.91 -4.61
CA ASP A 139 18.09 11.18 -3.40
C ASP A 139 17.14 11.74 -2.32
N LYS A 140 17.05 11.07 -1.17
CA LYS A 140 16.10 11.41 -0.10
C LYS A 140 16.32 12.82 0.48
N LYS A 141 17.55 13.33 0.43
CA LYS A 141 17.91 14.62 1.04
C LYS A 141 17.64 15.79 0.11
N THR A 142 17.84 15.61 -1.20
CA THR A 142 17.86 16.71 -2.17
C THR A 142 16.74 16.63 -3.20
N GLY A 143 16.08 15.48 -3.36
CA GLY A 143 15.08 15.27 -4.41
C GLY A 143 15.69 15.11 -5.81
N LYS A 144 17.03 15.04 -5.93
CA LYS A 144 17.68 14.81 -7.23
C LYS A 144 17.39 13.40 -7.73
N VAL A 145 17.02 13.28 -9.00
CA VAL A 145 16.86 11.97 -9.65
C VAL A 145 18.22 11.29 -9.74
N LEU A 146 18.30 10.08 -9.20
CA LEU A 146 19.47 9.21 -9.30
C LEU A 146 19.36 8.31 -10.54
N TRP A 147 18.16 7.81 -10.81
CA TRP A 147 17.80 7.10 -12.05
C TRP A 147 16.28 7.08 -12.24
N MET A 148 15.85 6.78 -13.45
CA MET A 148 14.43 6.67 -13.83
C MET A 148 14.22 5.55 -14.86
N ARG A 149 13.04 4.93 -14.82
CA ARG A 149 12.55 3.95 -15.79
C ARG A 149 11.09 4.23 -16.14
N GLY A 150 10.74 4.09 -17.42
CA GLY A 150 9.37 4.00 -17.88
C GLY A 150 8.85 2.56 -17.76
N LEU A 151 7.90 2.31 -16.87
CA LEU A 151 7.27 0.99 -16.73
C LEU A 151 6.57 0.55 -18.03
N ILE A 152 6.09 1.49 -18.84
CA ILE A 152 5.51 1.21 -20.16
C ILE A 152 6.60 1.22 -21.23
N GLU A 153 7.23 2.37 -21.45
CA GLU A 153 8.15 2.60 -22.58
C GLU A 153 9.43 1.73 -22.52
N ASP A 154 10.02 1.56 -21.34
CA ASP A 154 11.29 0.82 -21.19
C ASP A 154 11.08 -0.67 -20.86
N MET A 155 9.95 -1.02 -20.25
CA MET A 155 9.72 -2.34 -19.64
C MET A 155 8.57 -3.13 -20.28
N GLY A 156 7.91 -2.58 -21.31
CA GLY A 156 6.84 -3.23 -22.05
C GLY A 156 5.47 -3.18 -21.38
N GLY A 157 5.34 -2.49 -20.24
CA GLY A 157 4.17 -2.54 -19.38
C GLY A 157 2.87 -2.05 -20.02
N SER A 158 1.77 -2.52 -19.47
CA SER A 158 0.41 -2.18 -19.89
C SER A 158 -0.07 -0.87 -19.28
N MET A 159 -0.85 -0.12 -20.05
CA MET A 159 -1.55 1.06 -19.56
C MET A 159 -2.82 0.65 -18.80
N MET A 160 -3.06 1.26 -17.64
CA MET A 160 -4.32 1.12 -16.89
C MET A 160 -5.22 2.32 -17.11
N LEU A 161 -6.53 2.08 -17.16
CA LEU A 161 -7.55 3.12 -17.34
C LEU A 161 -7.44 4.24 -16.30
N ARG A 162 -7.13 3.90 -15.04
CA ARG A 162 -6.93 4.87 -13.94
C ARG A 162 -5.45 5.12 -13.61
N GLY A 163 -4.53 4.75 -14.51
CA GLY A 163 -3.10 4.91 -14.34
C GLY A 163 -2.47 4.03 -13.25
N TYR A 164 -1.16 4.12 -13.10
CA TYR A 164 -0.43 3.34 -12.11
C TYR A 164 -0.73 3.80 -10.67
N SER A 165 -0.99 2.81 -9.81
CA SER A 165 -1.26 3.01 -8.38
C SER A 165 -0.48 2.07 -7.46
N ASN A 166 0.37 1.23 -8.03
CA ASN A 166 1.08 0.18 -7.32
C ASN A 166 2.29 0.77 -6.58
N SER A 167 2.33 0.56 -5.26
CA SER A 167 3.41 1.06 -4.42
C SER A 167 4.58 0.07 -4.41
N PRO A 168 5.81 0.52 -4.75
CA PRO A 168 6.98 -0.35 -4.90
C PRO A 168 7.35 -1.09 -3.61
N LEU A 169 7.76 -2.36 -3.72
CA LEU A 169 8.11 -3.22 -2.59
C LEU A 169 9.63 -3.40 -2.54
N LEU A 170 10.23 -3.22 -1.36
CA LEU A 170 11.63 -3.57 -1.13
C LEU A 170 11.76 -5.09 -0.99
N TYR A 171 12.69 -5.70 -1.71
CA TYR A 171 13.13 -7.07 -1.45
C TYR A 171 14.65 -7.15 -1.56
N LYS A 172 15.32 -7.33 -0.42
CA LYS A 172 16.78 -7.37 -0.30
C LYS A 172 17.43 -6.14 -0.97
N ASP A 173 18.18 -6.36 -2.05
CA ASP A 173 18.89 -5.34 -2.84
C ASP A 173 18.12 -4.89 -4.10
N THR A 174 16.85 -5.29 -4.21
CA THR A 174 15.97 -4.95 -5.32
C THR A 174 14.73 -4.17 -4.87
N VAL A 175 14.18 -3.40 -5.80
CA VAL A 175 12.83 -2.84 -5.70
C VAL A 175 11.93 -3.53 -6.71
N ILE A 176 10.85 -4.12 -6.20
CA ILE A 176 9.86 -4.87 -6.96
C ILE A 176 8.71 -3.94 -7.32
N VAL A 177 8.34 -3.94 -8.61
CA VAL A 177 7.28 -3.12 -9.19
C VAL A 177 6.35 -3.95 -10.07
N MET A 178 5.07 -3.59 -10.03
CA MET A 178 4.07 -4.09 -10.97
C MET A 178 4.24 -3.34 -12.30
N VAL A 179 4.46 -4.09 -13.38
CA VAL A 179 4.65 -3.56 -14.73
C VAL A 179 3.43 -3.91 -15.58
N GLY A 180 3.01 -5.18 -15.55
CA GLY A 180 1.80 -5.68 -16.19
C GLY A 180 1.99 -5.92 -17.68
N GLY A 181 1.68 -7.10 -18.17
CA GLY A 181 1.79 -7.51 -19.57
C GLY A 181 2.57 -8.82 -19.72
N ALA A 182 2.58 -9.37 -20.93
CA ALA A 182 3.04 -10.73 -21.17
C ALA A 182 4.56 -10.90 -21.01
N GLY A 183 4.96 -11.75 -20.06
CA GLY A 183 6.38 -11.97 -19.69
C GLY A 183 6.98 -10.89 -18.79
N HIS A 184 6.21 -9.89 -18.40
CA HIS A 184 6.67 -8.76 -17.59
C HIS A 184 5.56 -8.23 -16.67
N ALA A 185 4.72 -9.10 -16.11
CA ALA A 185 3.71 -8.69 -15.13
C ALA A 185 4.33 -7.95 -13.94
N ILE A 186 5.47 -8.45 -13.47
CA ILE A 186 6.22 -7.93 -12.34
C ILE A 186 7.71 -7.89 -12.67
N ALA A 187 8.45 -6.99 -12.03
CA ALA A 187 9.89 -6.84 -12.23
C ALA A 187 10.61 -6.51 -10.93
N ALA A 188 11.84 -6.97 -10.80
CA ALA A 188 12.78 -6.48 -9.81
C ALA A 188 13.85 -5.61 -10.47
N LEU A 189 14.06 -4.42 -9.91
CA LEU A 189 15.10 -3.50 -10.34
C LEU A 189 16.16 -3.39 -9.25
N ASP A 190 17.42 -3.34 -9.64
CA ASP A 190 18.52 -3.02 -8.73
C ASP A 190 18.28 -1.66 -8.04
N LEU A 191 18.35 -1.64 -6.70
CA LEU A 191 18.06 -0.43 -5.92
C LEU A 191 18.93 0.77 -6.30
N LYS A 192 20.19 0.53 -6.69
CA LYS A 192 21.18 1.60 -6.89
C LYS A 192 21.18 2.13 -8.32
N THR A 193 20.95 1.26 -9.29
CA THR A 193 21.16 1.56 -10.72
C THR A 193 19.87 1.57 -11.53
N GLY A 194 18.78 0.97 -11.02
CA GLY A 194 17.55 0.79 -11.78
C GLY A 194 17.70 -0.21 -12.93
N ALA A 195 18.77 -1.01 -12.95
CA ALA A 195 18.93 -2.10 -13.90
C ALA A 195 17.92 -3.20 -13.60
N VAL A 196 17.28 -3.75 -14.64
CA VAL A 196 16.38 -4.89 -14.52
C VAL A 196 17.19 -6.10 -14.07
N ARG A 197 16.81 -6.69 -12.94
CA ARG A 197 17.37 -7.97 -12.46
C ARG A 197 16.60 -9.14 -13.06
N TRP A 198 15.28 -9.02 -13.07
CA TRP A 198 14.38 -9.96 -13.71
C TRP A 198 13.04 -9.30 -14.04
N GLN A 199 12.33 -9.88 -14.99
CA GLN A 199 10.91 -9.64 -15.29
C GLN A 199 10.22 -11.00 -15.37
N GLY A 200 8.98 -11.09 -14.91
CA GLY A 200 8.26 -12.36 -14.88
C GLY A 200 6.75 -12.20 -14.84
N GLY A 201 6.06 -13.31 -15.12
CA GLY A 201 4.61 -13.40 -15.17
C GLY A 201 3.99 -12.93 -16.48
N ASP A 202 2.85 -13.53 -16.82
CA ASP A 202 2.06 -13.21 -18.01
C ASP A 202 0.65 -12.76 -17.57
N PHE A 203 0.60 -11.57 -16.97
CA PHE A 203 -0.63 -10.99 -16.44
C PHE A 203 -0.66 -9.50 -16.69
N ALA A 204 -1.82 -8.96 -17.05
CA ALA A 204 -2.00 -7.52 -17.07
C ALA A 204 -2.02 -6.93 -15.64
N ASN A 205 -1.92 -5.60 -15.58
CA ASN A 205 -1.78 -4.89 -14.32
C ASN A 205 -3.11 -4.80 -13.53
N SER A 206 -3.02 -4.51 -12.24
CA SER A 206 -4.17 -4.24 -11.36
C SER A 206 -3.84 -3.07 -10.44
N HIS A 207 -4.84 -2.46 -9.79
CA HIS A 207 -4.61 -1.41 -8.79
C HIS A 207 -4.33 -1.98 -7.39
N SER A 208 -3.41 -2.95 -7.27
CA SER A 208 -3.00 -3.57 -6.00
C SER A 208 -1.49 -3.52 -5.78
N SER A 209 -1.08 -3.02 -4.63
CA SER A 209 0.35 -3.01 -4.27
C SER A 209 0.81 -4.41 -3.83
N PRO A 210 1.95 -4.91 -4.32
CA PRO A 210 2.45 -6.25 -3.98
C PRO A 210 2.80 -6.37 -2.50
N VAL A 211 2.64 -7.55 -1.91
CA VAL A 211 3.03 -7.83 -0.52
C VAL A 211 4.02 -8.99 -0.47
N LEU A 212 4.97 -8.94 0.46
CA LEU A 212 5.82 -10.08 0.75
C LEU A 212 5.09 -10.98 1.75
N ILE A 213 4.91 -12.25 1.40
CA ILE A 213 4.32 -13.28 2.24
C ILE A 213 5.33 -14.39 2.49
N ASN A 214 5.14 -15.16 3.56
CA ASN A 214 5.96 -16.34 3.85
C ASN A 214 5.05 -17.57 3.97
N VAL A 215 5.08 -18.46 2.98
CA VAL A 215 4.23 -19.65 2.93
C VAL A 215 5.07 -20.86 3.36
N ASP A 216 4.83 -21.36 4.58
CA ASP A 216 5.54 -22.49 5.18
C ASP A 216 7.08 -22.41 5.04
N GLY A 217 7.64 -21.21 5.20
CA GLY A 217 9.09 -20.94 5.14
C GLY A 217 9.58 -20.33 3.83
N GLN A 218 8.80 -20.38 2.74
CA GLN A 218 9.17 -19.77 1.45
C GLN A 218 8.66 -18.32 1.36
N GLU A 219 9.56 -17.37 1.14
CA GLU A 219 9.20 -15.99 0.80
C GLU A 219 8.61 -15.91 -0.62
N GLN A 220 7.48 -15.23 -0.78
CA GLN A 220 6.80 -15.06 -2.05
C GLN A 220 6.27 -13.63 -2.16
N VAL A 221 6.26 -13.06 -3.36
CA VAL A 221 5.58 -11.79 -3.62
C VAL A 221 4.19 -12.11 -4.11
N ALA A 222 3.17 -11.66 -3.39
CA ALA A 222 1.77 -11.81 -3.80
C ALA A 222 1.20 -10.46 -4.24
N CYS A 223 0.44 -10.47 -5.33
CA CYS A 223 -0.31 -9.31 -5.81
C CYS A 223 -1.58 -9.74 -6.53
N VAL A 224 -2.58 -8.85 -6.54
CA VAL A 224 -3.68 -8.98 -7.49
C VAL A 224 -3.16 -8.50 -8.85
N VAL A 225 -3.43 -9.29 -9.88
CA VAL A 225 -3.03 -9.06 -11.27
C VAL A 225 -4.29 -9.23 -12.12
N GLU A 226 -4.74 -8.20 -12.84
CA GLU A 226 -5.99 -8.17 -13.61
C GLU A 226 -7.10 -9.14 -13.09
N LYS A 227 -7.25 -10.31 -13.72
CA LYS A 227 -8.28 -11.35 -13.44
C LYS A 227 -7.86 -12.44 -12.47
N ALA A 228 -6.79 -12.24 -11.69
CA ALA A 228 -6.24 -13.23 -10.77
C ALA A 228 -5.56 -12.58 -9.56
N VAL A 229 -5.27 -13.40 -8.56
CA VAL A 229 -4.20 -13.15 -7.60
C VAL A 229 -3.09 -14.15 -7.91
N ALA A 230 -1.84 -13.71 -7.83
CA ALA A 230 -0.69 -14.55 -8.11
C ALA A 230 0.41 -14.38 -7.06
N GLY A 231 1.15 -15.47 -6.85
CA GLY A 231 2.38 -15.49 -6.07
C GLY A 231 3.58 -15.71 -6.99
N PHE A 232 4.64 -14.96 -6.74
CA PHE A 232 5.87 -14.97 -7.52
C PHE A 232 7.06 -15.26 -6.60
N ASP A 233 8.07 -15.96 -7.11
CA ASP A 233 9.35 -16.05 -6.43
C ASP A 233 10.06 -14.69 -6.51
N PRO A 234 10.42 -14.06 -5.38
CA PRO A 234 11.02 -12.74 -5.40
C PRO A 234 12.47 -12.72 -5.95
N HIS A 235 13.10 -13.88 -6.16
CA HIS A 235 14.47 -13.97 -6.65
C HIS A 235 14.56 -13.93 -8.18
N ASP A 236 13.57 -14.46 -8.89
CA ASP A 236 13.60 -14.59 -10.35
C ASP A 236 12.29 -14.22 -11.06
N GLY A 237 11.22 -13.94 -10.32
CA GLY A 237 9.92 -13.57 -10.88
C GLY A 237 9.09 -14.74 -11.42
N HIS A 238 9.49 -15.99 -11.18
CA HIS A 238 8.72 -17.15 -11.59
C HIS A 238 7.36 -17.19 -10.86
N VAL A 239 6.29 -17.56 -11.57
CA VAL A 239 4.95 -17.70 -11.00
C VAL A 239 4.88 -18.99 -10.19
N LEU A 240 4.73 -18.89 -8.87
CA LEU A 240 4.62 -20.03 -7.95
C LEU A 240 3.20 -20.58 -7.89
N TRP A 241 2.20 -19.72 -8.02
CA TRP A 241 0.78 -20.07 -8.05
C TRP A 241 -0.04 -18.90 -8.58
N SER A 242 -1.26 -19.19 -9.02
CA SER A 242 -2.26 -18.19 -9.37
C SER A 242 -3.65 -18.70 -9.05
N HIS A 243 -4.57 -17.79 -8.71
CA HIS A 243 -5.98 -18.10 -8.47
C HIS A 243 -6.87 -17.05 -9.14
N PRO A 244 -7.91 -17.44 -9.91
CA PRO A 244 -8.79 -16.50 -10.58
C PRO A 244 -9.50 -15.54 -9.62
N HIS A 245 -9.57 -14.26 -9.98
CA HIS A 245 -10.29 -13.20 -9.29
C HIS A 245 -10.75 -12.14 -10.30
N GLU A 246 -11.89 -12.35 -10.93
CA GLU A 246 -12.42 -11.42 -11.92
C GLU A 246 -13.13 -10.22 -11.27
N ASN A 247 -12.64 -9.00 -11.53
CA ASN A 247 -13.38 -7.77 -11.26
C ASN A 247 -14.10 -7.31 -12.53
N ARG A 248 -15.44 -7.18 -12.48
CA ARG A 248 -16.22 -6.73 -13.63
C ARG A 248 -16.46 -5.22 -13.53
N GLY A 249 -15.66 -4.41 -14.23
CA GLY A 249 -15.94 -2.98 -14.40
C GLY A 249 -14.84 -2.00 -13.93
N GLY A 250 -13.63 -2.49 -13.67
CA GLY A 250 -12.48 -1.67 -13.28
C GLY A 250 -11.80 -2.25 -12.04
N ASP A 251 -10.47 -2.38 -12.05
CA ASP A 251 -9.74 -3.13 -11.04
C ASP A 251 -9.49 -2.33 -9.75
N ILE A 252 -10.52 -1.99 -8.98
CA ILE A 252 -10.28 -1.43 -7.63
C ILE A 252 -10.19 -2.55 -6.62
N THR A 253 -8.98 -2.83 -6.17
CA THR A 253 -8.66 -3.94 -5.28
C THR A 253 -8.04 -3.43 -3.98
N SER A 254 -8.43 -4.07 -2.88
CA SER A 254 -7.80 -3.84 -1.58
C SER A 254 -6.36 -4.36 -1.55
N THR A 255 -5.57 -3.84 -0.62
CA THR A 255 -4.27 -4.44 -0.30
C THR A 255 -4.48 -5.85 0.22
N LEU A 256 -3.71 -6.80 -0.31
CA LEU A 256 -3.68 -8.18 0.18
C LEU A 256 -3.36 -8.21 1.68
N LEU A 257 -4.15 -8.97 2.45
CA LEU A 257 -3.92 -9.19 3.87
C LEU A 257 -3.38 -10.60 4.10
N TRP A 258 -2.10 -10.69 4.43
CA TRP A 258 -1.46 -11.92 4.84
C TRP A 258 -1.60 -12.16 6.35
N GLY A 259 -1.96 -13.39 6.72
CA GLY A 259 -1.99 -13.88 8.09
C GLY A 259 -0.88 -14.88 8.41
N PRO A 260 -0.46 -14.98 9.68
CA PRO A 260 0.57 -15.94 10.12
C PRO A 260 0.11 -17.41 10.05
N ASP A 261 -1.18 -17.64 9.77
CA ASP A 261 -1.84 -18.94 9.63
C ASP A 261 -1.98 -19.39 8.16
N ASN A 262 -1.16 -18.80 7.30
CA ASN A 262 -1.17 -18.94 5.85
C ASN A 262 -2.48 -18.59 5.14
N LEU A 263 -3.24 -17.66 5.70
CA LEU A 263 -4.43 -17.13 5.06
C LEU A 263 -4.14 -15.82 4.34
N LEU A 264 -4.53 -15.77 3.08
CA LEU A 264 -4.49 -14.59 2.24
C LEU A 264 -5.91 -14.10 1.98
N PHE A 265 -6.27 -12.97 2.59
CA PHE A 265 -7.54 -12.30 2.34
C PHE A 265 -7.37 -11.16 1.34
N PHE A 266 -8.34 -11.00 0.44
CA PHE A 266 -8.43 -9.84 -0.43
C PHE A 266 -9.85 -9.64 -0.95
N SER A 267 -10.07 -8.44 -1.48
CA SER A 267 -11.36 -8.00 -1.98
C SER A 267 -11.21 -7.04 -3.16
N GLY A 268 -12.16 -7.13 -4.09
CA GLY A 268 -12.34 -6.20 -5.19
C GLY A 268 -13.72 -5.55 -5.18
N ALA A 269 -13.75 -4.27 -5.54
CA ALA A 269 -14.98 -3.56 -5.87
C ALA A 269 -15.58 -4.07 -7.20
N TYR A 270 -16.69 -3.48 -7.64
CA TYR A 270 -17.31 -3.73 -8.94
C TYR A 270 -17.54 -5.22 -9.21
N GLN A 271 -18.33 -5.85 -8.34
CA GLN A 271 -18.64 -7.29 -8.37
C GLN A 271 -17.44 -8.23 -8.14
N GLY A 272 -16.25 -7.72 -7.82
CA GLY A 272 -15.06 -8.51 -7.49
C GLY A 272 -15.24 -9.38 -6.25
N GLY A 273 -15.89 -8.85 -5.22
CA GLY A 273 -16.18 -9.58 -3.98
C GLY A 273 -14.94 -9.81 -3.12
N SER A 274 -15.13 -10.49 -1.99
CA SER A 274 -14.06 -10.89 -1.08
C SER A 274 -13.88 -12.40 -1.10
N ARG A 275 -12.65 -12.83 -0.81
CA ARG A 275 -12.32 -14.25 -0.59
C ARG A 275 -11.15 -14.39 0.36
N THR A 276 -11.02 -15.61 0.89
CA THR A 276 -9.82 -16.05 1.61
C THR A 276 -9.27 -17.30 0.96
N LEU A 277 -7.97 -17.27 0.67
CA LEU A 277 -7.20 -18.42 0.23
C LEU A 277 -6.35 -18.92 1.39
N ARG A 278 -6.27 -20.24 1.55
CA ARG A 278 -5.21 -20.87 2.34
C ARG A 278 -4.10 -21.32 1.39
N LEU A 279 -2.88 -20.93 1.72
CA LEU A 279 -1.69 -21.34 0.97
C LEU A 279 -0.92 -22.39 1.77
N ARG A 280 -0.38 -23.39 1.09
CA ARG A 280 0.53 -24.37 1.68
C ARG A 280 1.70 -24.61 0.75
N GLN A 281 2.91 -24.66 1.30
CA GLN A 281 4.10 -25.02 0.55
C GLN A 281 4.56 -26.41 0.98
N ARG A 282 4.75 -27.29 0.00
CA ARG A 282 5.35 -28.60 0.22
C ARG A 282 6.15 -29.04 -1.01
N ASN A 283 7.35 -29.55 -0.80
CA ASN A 283 8.21 -30.12 -1.84
C ASN A 283 8.43 -29.18 -3.04
N GLY A 284 8.57 -27.88 -2.79
CA GLY A 284 8.84 -26.89 -3.85
C GLY A 284 7.59 -26.37 -4.58
N ALA A 285 6.40 -26.88 -4.25
CA ALA A 285 5.14 -26.43 -4.85
C ALA A 285 4.26 -25.72 -3.82
N THR A 286 3.57 -24.66 -4.25
CA THR A 286 2.55 -23.99 -3.44
C THR A 286 1.16 -24.39 -3.91
N SER A 287 0.36 -24.99 -3.02
CA SER A 287 -1.06 -25.28 -3.28
C SER A 287 -1.95 -24.15 -2.76
N VAL A 288 -3.03 -23.88 -3.49
CA VAL A 288 -4.04 -22.87 -3.16
C VAL A 288 -5.37 -23.56 -2.85
N GLU A 289 -5.93 -23.31 -1.68
CA GLU A 289 -7.27 -23.73 -1.27
C GLU A 289 -8.14 -22.48 -1.09
N GLU A 290 -9.21 -22.31 -1.88
CA GLU A 290 -10.20 -21.27 -1.61
C GLU A 290 -11.11 -21.72 -0.46
N LEU A 291 -11.06 -21.01 0.66
CA LEU A 291 -11.92 -21.32 1.81
C LEU A 291 -13.35 -20.85 1.58
N TRP A 292 -13.49 -19.67 0.96
CA TRP A 292 -14.78 -19.08 0.62
C TRP A 292 -14.62 -17.91 -0.35
N PHE A 293 -15.71 -17.61 -1.05
CA PHE A 293 -15.89 -16.42 -1.87
C PHE A 293 -17.31 -15.89 -1.73
N HIS A 294 -17.47 -14.56 -1.60
CA HIS A 294 -18.77 -13.92 -1.74
C HIS A 294 -18.68 -12.44 -2.11
N ARG A 295 -19.77 -11.85 -2.60
CA ARG A 295 -19.86 -10.43 -2.96
C ARG A 295 -20.47 -9.53 -1.88
N GLN A 296 -20.66 -10.05 -0.67
CA GLN A 296 -21.28 -9.30 0.43
C GLN A 296 -20.34 -8.30 1.12
N MET A 297 -19.03 -8.40 0.86
CA MET A 297 -18.01 -7.43 1.21
C MET A 297 -17.24 -7.08 -0.06
N ARG A 298 -17.18 -5.80 -0.41
CA ARG A 298 -16.50 -5.26 -1.59
C ARG A 298 -15.76 -3.99 -1.18
N ILE A 299 -14.43 -4.05 -1.19
CA ILE A 299 -13.59 -2.93 -0.76
C ILE A 299 -13.34 -1.99 -1.94
N HIS A 300 -13.74 -0.73 -1.78
CA HIS A 300 -13.59 0.32 -2.79
C HIS A 300 -12.88 1.53 -2.19
N HIS A 301 -11.78 1.98 -2.80
CA HIS A 301 -10.97 3.15 -2.36
C HIS A 301 -10.65 3.19 -0.86
N SER A 302 -10.39 2.02 -0.27
CA SER A 302 -10.19 1.85 1.17
C SER A 302 -9.39 0.59 1.47
N ASN A 303 -9.11 0.34 2.74
CA ASN A 303 -8.37 -0.81 3.22
C ASN A 303 -9.19 -1.64 4.23
N VAL A 304 -8.56 -2.70 4.72
CA VAL A 304 -9.13 -3.67 5.65
C VAL A 304 -8.13 -3.96 6.76
N ILE A 305 -8.63 -4.28 7.96
CA ILE A 305 -7.82 -4.72 9.09
C ILE A 305 -8.27 -6.12 9.50
N ARG A 306 -7.31 -7.02 9.72
CA ARG A 306 -7.57 -8.34 10.33
C ARG A 306 -7.29 -8.30 11.83
N ILE A 307 -8.20 -8.79 12.68
CA ILE A 307 -7.95 -8.99 14.12
C ILE A 307 -8.40 -10.41 14.46
N GLY A 308 -7.44 -11.28 14.83
CA GLY A 308 -7.70 -12.70 15.02
C GLY A 308 -8.32 -13.31 13.76
N ASP A 309 -9.49 -13.95 13.94
CA ASP A 309 -10.22 -14.64 12.89
C ASP A 309 -11.19 -13.74 12.12
N TYR A 310 -11.12 -12.42 12.29
CA TYR A 310 -12.06 -11.49 11.68
C TYR A 310 -11.34 -10.42 10.86
N VAL A 311 -11.94 -10.09 9.72
CA VAL A 311 -11.57 -8.95 8.89
C VAL A 311 -12.64 -7.88 8.98
N TYR A 312 -12.20 -6.63 9.04
CA TYR A 312 -13.02 -5.45 9.22
C TYR A 312 -12.74 -4.45 8.12
N GLY A 313 -13.78 -3.94 7.48
CA GLY A 313 -13.63 -2.91 6.46
C GLY A 313 -14.95 -2.40 5.91
N PRO A 314 -14.92 -1.32 5.13
CA PRO A 314 -16.10 -0.77 4.49
C PRO A 314 -16.59 -1.69 3.37
N ASN A 315 -17.87 -1.63 3.06
CA ASN A 315 -18.48 -2.40 1.98
C ASN A 315 -19.24 -1.48 1.03
N GLY A 316 -19.02 -1.70 -0.27
CA GLY A 316 -19.81 -1.13 -1.35
C GLY A 316 -19.01 -0.30 -2.34
N ASP A 317 -19.59 -0.15 -3.52
CA ASP A 317 -18.98 0.53 -4.67
C ASP A 317 -19.37 2.03 -4.67
N PHE A 318 -20.66 2.32 -4.74
CA PHE A 318 -21.24 3.67 -4.67
C PHE A 318 -22.46 3.68 -3.73
N GLY A 319 -22.77 4.84 -3.15
CA GLY A 319 -23.96 5.02 -2.28
C GLY A 319 -23.70 4.67 -0.80
N GLY A 320 -24.77 4.36 -0.07
CA GLY A 320 -24.70 4.05 1.37
C GLY A 320 -23.74 2.89 1.66
N THR A 321 -22.58 3.23 2.22
CA THR A 321 -21.55 2.27 2.60
C THR A 321 -21.78 1.82 4.04
N LEU A 322 -21.33 0.61 4.35
CA LEU A 322 -21.45 -0.01 5.68
C LEU A 322 -20.07 -0.49 6.11
N TYR A 323 -19.79 -0.50 7.40
CA TYR A 323 -18.62 -1.21 7.93
C TYR A 323 -19.00 -2.65 8.28
N ILE A 324 -18.22 -3.64 7.84
CA ILE A 324 -18.55 -5.06 8.00
C ILE A 324 -17.45 -5.77 8.78
N CYS A 325 -17.86 -6.70 9.64
CA CYS A 325 -17.01 -7.73 10.23
C CYS A 325 -17.34 -9.09 9.62
N THR A 326 -16.33 -9.71 9.02
CA THR A 326 -16.45 -11.03 8.38
C THR A 326 -15.44 -11.98 9.01
N ASN A 327 -15.86 -13.20 9.31
CA ASN A 327 -14.95 -14.27 9.72
C ASN A 327 -14.06 -14.67 8.53
N VAL A 328 -12.74 -14.59 8.69
CA VAL A 328 -11.75 -14.84 7.64
C VAL A 328 -11.68 -16.31 7.23
N LEU A 329 -12.08 -17.24 8.10
CA LEU A 329 -12.08 -18.68 7.81
C LEU A 329 -13.34 -19.11 7.06
N THR A 330 -14.50 -18.54 7.39
CA THR A 330 -15.80 -19.03 6.90
C THR A 330 -16.51 -18.09 5.93
N GLY A 331 -16.12 -16.81 5.89
CA GLY A 331 -16.85 -15.78 5.14
C GLY A 331 -18.17 -15.34 5.80
N GLU A 332 -18.48 -15.84 7.01
CA GLU A 332 -19.68 -15.45 7.73
C GLU A 332 -19.58 -13.97 8.15
N ILE A 333 -20.60 -13.18 7.80
CA ILE A 333 -20.72 -11.80 8.27
C ILE A 333 -21.29 -11.81 9.68
N ARG A 334 -20.49 -11.34 10.64
CA ARG A 334 -20.91 -11.22 12.04
C ARG A 334 -21.82 -10.04 12.28
N TRP A 335 -21.46 -8.88 11.74
CA TRP A 335 -22.26 -7.66 11.89
C TRP A 335 -22.02 -6.69 10.74
N ARG A 336 -22.95 -5.75 10.61
CA ARG A 336 -22.91 -4.63 9.67
C ARG A 336 -23.24 -3.34 10.42
N GLU A 337 -22.32 -2.38 10.41
CA GLU A 337 -22.48 -1.06 10.99
C GLU A 337 -22.94 -0.06 9.93
N ARG A 338 -24.08 0.60 10.16
CA ARG A 338 -24.72 1.52 9.20
C ARG A 338 -24.42 2.99 9.46
N SER A 339 -23.94 3.33 10.66
CA SER A 339 -23.64 4.71 11.05
C SER A 339 -22.30 5.22 10.52
N MET A 340 -21.53 4.37 9.85
CA MET A 340 -20.22 4.71 9.31
C MET A 340 -20.20 4.55 7.79
N VAL A 341 -19.67 5.56 7.12
CA VAL A 341 -19.43 5.55 5.67
C VAL A 341 -18.09 4.87 5.35
N ARG A 342 -17.66 4.94 4.08
CA ARG A 342 -16.37 4.42 3.64
C ARG A 342 -15.25 5.06 4.44
N ALA A 343 -14.43 4.23 5.10
CA ALA A 343 -13.31 4.68 5.88
C ALA A 343 -12.06 3.84 5.65
N ASN A 344 -10.90 4.50 5.69
CA ASN A 344 -9.62 3.87 5.82
C ASN A 344 -9.29 3.65 7.30
N ALA A 345 -8.71 2.50 7.63
CA ALA A 345 -8.37 2.10 8.98
C ALA A 345 -6.85 2.03 9.20
N LEU A 346 -6.42 2.42 10.41
CA LEU A 346 -5.07 2.29 10.91
C LEU A 346 -5.13 1.72 12.32
N MET A 347 -4.53 0.57 12.57
CA MET A 347 -4.50 -0.05 13.90
C MET A 347 -3.26 0.37 14.67
N VAL A 348 -3.45 0.86 15.88
CA VAL A 348 -2.39 1.24 16.82
C VAL A 348 -2.57 0.45 18.11
N GLY A 349 -1.82 -0.64 18.26
CA GLY A 349 -2.05 -1.59 19.36
C GLY A 349 -3.44 -2.22 19.28
N LYS A 350 -4.33 -1.87 20.22
CA LYS A 350 -5.73 -2.34 20.25
C LYS A 350 -6.74 -1.29 19.77
N GLN A 351 -6.30 -0.05 19.59
CA GLN A 351 -7.15 1.04 19.11
C GLN A 351 -7.07 1.12 17.58
N VAL A 352 -8.12 1.64 16.97
CA VAL A 352 -8.25 1.81 15.53
C VAL A 352 -8.56 3.27 15.26
N ILE A 353 -7.75 3.89 14.41
CA ILE A 353 -8.01 5.19 13.83
C ILE A 353 -8.72 4.96 12.51
N LEU A 354 -9.91 5.54 12.34
CA LEU A 354 -10.65 5.50 11.08
C LEU A 354 -10.68 6.91 10.50
N LEU A 355 -10.39 7.04 9.21
CA LEU A 355 -10.60 8.27 8.45
C LEU A 355 -11.63 7.99 7.38
N ASP A 356 -12.82 8.57 7.52
CA ASP A 356 -13.86 8.42 6.51
C ASP A 356 -13.63 9.33 5.29
N GLU A 357 -14.31 9.02 4.19
CA GLU A 357 -14.13 9.75 2.93
C GLU A 357 -14.59 11.21 3.00
N ASP A 358 -15.45 11.55 3.97
CA ASP A 358 -15.84 12.92 4.24
C ASP A 358 -14.81 13.66 5.09
N GLY A 359 -13.79 12.99 5.65
CA GLY A 359 -12.74 13.64 6.41
C GLY A 359 -12.97 13.68 7.91
N VAL A 360 -13.90 12.88 8.44
CA VAL A 360 -14.08 12.68 9.87
C VAL A 360 -13.08 11.63 10.34
N LEU A 361 -12.32 12.00 11.38
CA LEU A 361 -11.38 11.12 12.06
C LEU A 361 -12.08 10.51 13.28
N TYR A 362 -11.99 9.19 13.43
CA TYR A 362 -12.56 8.45 14.55
C TYR A 362 -11.45 7.75 15.32
N LEU A 363 -11.58 7.74 16.64
CA LEU A 363 -10.87 6.83 17.54
C LEU A 363 -11.86 5.75 17.98
N ALA A 364 -11.57 4.50 17.66
CA ALA A 364 -12.49 3.39 17.88
C ALA A 364 -11.78 2.11 18.33
N SER A 365 -12.57 1.10 18.69
CA SER A 365 -12.15 -0.29 18.81
C SER A 365 -13.05 -1.19 17.95
N LEU A 366 -12.45 -2.23 17.39
CA LEU A 366 -13.14 -3.25 16.59
C LEU A 366 -13.08 -4.59 17.32
N SER A 367 -14.23 -5.26 17.44
CA SER A 367 -14.33 -6.63 17.94
C SER A 367 -15.41 -7.41 17.16
N PRO A 368 -15.49 -8.74 17.33
CA PRO A 368 -16.59 -9.54 16.79
C PRO A 368 -17.97 -9.12 17.32
N ASP A 369 -18.04 -8.33 18.38
CA ASP A 369 -19.28 -7.82 18.98
C ASP A 369 -19.71 -6.47 18.39
N GLY A 370 -18.78 -5.71 17.80
CA GLY A 370 -19.12 -4.45 17.12
C GLY A 370 -17.96 -3.47 16.89
N LEU A 371 -18.33 -2.31 16.35
CA LEU A 371 -17.50 -1.11 16.28
C LEU A 371 -17.88 -0.19 17.45
N ALA A 372 -16.94 0.08 18.37
CA ALA A 372 -17.16 1.05 19.44
C ALA A 372 -16.36 2.32 19.19
N VAL A 373 -17.05 3.40 18.78
CA VAL A 373 -16.46 4.74 18.61
C VAL A 373 -16.28 5.38 19.98
N LYS A 374 -15.07 5.84 20.29
CA LYS A 374 -14.72 6.59 21.50
C LYS A 374 -14.76 8.09 21.27
N SER A 375 -14.25 8.54 20.13
CA SER A 375 -14.27 9.95 19.74
C SER A 375 -14.36 10.07 18.24
N ARG A 376 -14.89 11.20 17.76
CA ARG A 376 -14.84 11.57 16.35
C ARG A 376 -14.69 13.07 16.19
N PHE A 377 -14.03 13.50 15.12
CA PHE A 377 -13.79 14.91 14.83
C PHE A 377 -13.68 15.15 13.33
N LYS A 378 -14.37 16.18 12.81
CA LYS A 378 -14.26 16.60 11.41
C LYS A 378 -12.92 17.30 11.20
N LEU A 379 -11.97 16.63 10.54
CA LEU A 379 -10.58 17.10 10.40
C LEU A 379 -10.29 17.66 9.00
N LEU A 380 -10.86 17.02 7.97
CA LEU A 380 -10.69 17.37 6.57
C LEU A 380 -12.03 17.82 5.97
N GLU A 381 -11.96 18.70 4.97
CA GLU A 381 -13.13 19.36 4.39
C GLU A 381 -13.47 18.86 2.99
N ASN A 382 -12.55 18.13 2.36
CA ASN A 382 -12.71 17.57 1.03
C ASN A 382 -12.58 16.05 1.08
N LEU A 383 -12.93 15.41 -0.03
CA LEU A 383 -12.87 13.96 -0.16
C LEU A 383 -11.50 13.38 0.23
N ALA A 384 -11.50 12.45 1.18
CA ALA A 384 -10.32 11.88 1.82
C ALA A 384 -10.20 10.37 1.58
N TRP A 385 -9.70 10.00 0.39
CA TRP A 385 -9.49 8.58 0.03
C TRP A 385 -8.12 8.03 0.43
N THR A 386 -7.20 8.90 0.87
CA THR A 386 -5.85 8.48 1.24
C THR A 386 -5.84 7.91 2.65
N PRO A 387 -5.33 6.69 2.87
CA PRO A 387 -5.25 6.13 4.21
C PRO A 387 -4.29 6.92 5.11
N PRO A 388 -4.56 6.98 6.43
CA PRO A 388 -3.68 7.66 7.38
C PRO A 388 -2.29 7.02 7.47
N SER A 389 -1.30 7.83 7.80
CA SER A 389 0.08 7.41 8.07
C SER A 389 0.50 7.89 9.46
N ILE A 390 1.40 7.18 10.14
CA ILE A 390 1.76 7.49 11.53
C ILE A 390 3.26 7.40 11.77
N ALA A 391 3.80 8.33 12.57
CA ALA A 391 5.16 8.26 13.09
C ALA A 391 5.17 8.70 14.56
N GLY A 392 5.61 7.83 15.47
CA GLY A 392 5.40 8.07 16.90
C GLY A 392 3.89 8.24 17.18
N SER A 393 3.49 9.30 17.88
CA SER A 393 2.06 9.64 18.10
C SER A 393 1.48 10.60 17.07
N THR A 394 2.25 11.03 16.08
CA THR A 394 1.79 11.98 15.07
C THR A 394 1.14 11.24 13.90
N LEU A 395 -0.12 11.57 13.63
CA LEU A 395 -0.87 11.10 12.48
C LEU A 395 -0.79 12.13 11.35
N TYR A 396 -0.51 11.65 10.14
CA TYR A 396 -0.53 12.42 8.91
C TYR A 396 -1.68 11.96 8.04
N VAL A 397 -2.54 12.89 7.66
CA VAL A 397 -3.70 12.65 6.80
C VAL A 397 -3.78 13.71 5.72
N ARG A 398 -4.43 13.39 4.60
CA ARG A 398 -4.66 14.34 3.51
C ARG A 398 -6.03 14.15 2.88
N ASP A 399 -6.56 15.23 2.34
CA ASP A 399 -7.65 15.21 1.39
C ASP A 399 -7.15 15.70 0.01
N ARG A 400 -8.09 15.96 -0.91
CA ARG A 400 -7.79 16.46 -2.26
C ARG A 400 -7.13 17.85 -2.30
N LYS A 401 -7.10 18.61 -1.20
CA LYS A 401 -6.64 20.01 -1.18
C LYS A 401 -5.68 20.35 -0.04
N SER A 402 -5.48 19.45 0.92
CA SER A 402 -4.71 19.73 2.13
C SER A 402 -4.06 18.48 2.70
N ILE A 403 -2.99 18.72 3.46
CA ILE A 403 -2.33 17.72 4.31
C ILE A 403 -2.25 18.28 5.73
N VAL A 404 -2.46 17.42 6.71
CA VAL A 404 -2.57 17.77 8.13
C VAL A 404 -1.75 16.81 8.97
N ALA A 405 -1.07 17.35 9.98
CA ALA A 405 -0.51 16.57 11.08
C ALA A 405 -1.30 16.83 12.37
N VAL A 406 -1.65 15.76 13.07
CA VAL A 406 -2.28 15.82 14.40
C VAL A 406 -1.51 14.97 15.39
N ASP A 407 -1.45 15.42 16.64
CA ASP A 407 -0.94 14.61 17.75
C ASP A 407 -2.08 13.78 18.33
N LEU A 408 -1.89 12.46 18.39
CA LEU A 408 -2.91 11.54 18.90
C LEU A 408 -2.90 11.40 20.42
N LYS A 409 -1.96 12.04 21.13
CA LYS A 409 -1.82 11.95 22.60
C LYS A 409 -2.91 12.66 23.40
#